data_AF-A0A0L0S0L2-F1
#
_entry.id   AF-A0A0L0S0L2-F1
#
_cell.length_a   1.000
_cell.length_b   1.000
_cell.length_c   1.000
_cell.angle_alpha   90.00
_cell.angle_beta   90.00
_cell.angle_gamma   90.00
#
_symmetry.space_group_name_H-M   'P 1'
#
loop_
_entity.id
_entity.type
_entity.pdbx_description
1 polymer ?
#
loop_
_entity_poly.entity_id
_entity_poly.type
_entity_poly.pdbx_seq_one_letter_code
_entity_poly.pdbx_strand_id
1 'polypeptide(L)'
;MLQNAQSIGRKHSSSSAIHDAMNPVRGIRDEITRKGGVPKNHFRENQRQLKVLQEKVKQKKQSDELEAQQKKTRATGSADKFTHVPSRLYLSTGSAGTRATPASASALGSAPSSGGSTRAKAPVKPNFNTSGRAAAPSTKAGMTRSASSGSITTEAAVPERKTALGKMPKYLTQRKEEWAREEEEKRQRQIEQETWPPGTVPVPEEERLSTLAYLQQSQKALLLELSRFPITLQPSNVQRYKRKQEVEEKLREIEKGIDVYSQERVFMTKM
;
A
#
# COMPACT_ATOMS: atom_id res chain seq x y z
N MET A 1 -28.41 33.07 13.64
CA MET A 1 -27.39 34.13 13.85
C MET A 1 -27.24 34.91 12.55
N LEU A 2 -27.91 36.06 12.45
CA LEU A 2 -27.85 36.93 11.27
C LEU A 2 -26.48 37.63 11.24
N GLN A 3 -25.70 37.39 10.20
CA GLN A 3 -24.42 38.08 10.01
C GLN A 3 -24.70 39.54 9.63
N ASN A 4 -24.13 40.44 10.42
CA ASN A 4 -24.34 41.88 10.38
C ASN A 4 -23.81 42.46 9.06
N ALA A 5 -24.67 43.07 8.24
CA ALA A 5 -24.33 43.61 6.91
C ALA A 5 -23.24 44.71 6.98
N GLN A 6 -23.11 45.38 8.12
CA GLN A 6 -22.05 46.37 8.38
C GLN A 6 -20.63 45.76 8.46
N SER A 7 -20.51 44.44 8.66
CA SER A 7 -19.21 43.75 8.71
C SER A 7 -18.61 43.47 7.32
N ILE A 8 -19.42 43.53 6.26
CA ILE A 8 -19.00 43.24 4.89
C ILE A 8 -18.30 44.47 4.30
N GLY A 9 -18.81 45.68 4.56
CA GLY A 9 -18.26 46.92 4.02
C GLY A 9 -16.85 47.29 4.52
N ARG A 10 -16.40 46.80 5.68
CA ARG A 10 -15.05 47.10 6.22
C ARG A 10 -13.93 46.30 5.57
N LYS A 11 -14.22 45.19 4.89
CA LYS A 11 -13.18 44.32 4.32
C LYS A 11 -12.50 44.95 3.10
N HIS A 12 -13.25 45.72 2.32
CA HIS A 12 -12.81 46.27 1.04
C HIS A 12 -12.07 47.61 1.16
N SER A 13 -12.09 48.24 2.34
CA SER A 13 -11.39 49.51 2.63
C SER A 13 -10.34 49.36 3.75
N SER A 14 -9.94 48.12 4.06
CA SER A 14 -8.82 47.87 4.96
C SER A 14 -7.50 48.09 4.21
N SER A 15 -6.49 48.67 4.87
CA SER A 15 -5.15 48.86 4.30
C SER A 15 -4.55 47.56 3.74
N SER A 16 -4.94 46.41 4.31
CA SER A 16 -4.55 45.08 3.84
C SER A 16 -5.07 44.74 2.44
N ALA A 17 -6.28 45.19 2.07
CA ALA A 17 -6.86 44.89 0.77
C ALA A 17 -6.13 45.63 -0.37
N ILE A 18 -5.73 46.88 -0.13
CA ILE A 18 -4.91 47.66 -1.06
C ILE A 18 -3.49 47.06 -1.16
N HIS A 19 -2.91 46.65 -0.02
CA HIS A 19 -1.60 46.00 0.01
C HIS A 19 -1.57 44.71 -0.82
N ASP A 20 -2.61 43.87 -0.72
CA ASP A 20 -2.70 42.63 -1.50
C ASP A 20 -2.97 42.87 -3.00
N ALA A 21 -3.66 43.96 -3.36
CA ALA A 21 -3.86 44.36 -4.74
C ALA A 21 -2.56 44.89 -5.40
N MET A 22 -1.76 45.65 -4.65
CA MET A 22 -0.48 46.19 -5.13
C MET A 22 0.63 45.13 -5.15
N ASN A 23 0.58 44.19 -4.20
CA ASN A 23 1.51 43.07 -4.10
C ASN A 23 0.71 41.77 -4.24
N PRO A 24 0.42 41.26 -5.44
CA PRO A 24 -0.25 39.97 -5.58
C PRO A 24 0.64 38.84 -5.06
N VAL A 25 0.02 37.80 -4.50
CA VAL A 25 0.71 36.60 -4.02
C VAL A 25 1.31 35.83 -5.20
N ARG A 26 2.61 35.50 -5.14
CA ARG A 26 3.26 34.65 -6.15
C ARG A 26 3.37 33.21 -5.64
N GLY A 27 2.24 32.53 -5.64
CA GLY A 27 2.13 31.11 -5.32
C GLY A 27 2.22 30.76 -3.83
N ILE A 28 2.15 29.46 -3.55
CA ILE A 28 1.89 28.91 -2.21
C ILE A 28 3.01 29.23 -1.21
N ARG A 29 4.27 29.34 -1.66
CA ARG A 29 5.40 29.69 -0.77
C ARG A 29 5.28 31.13 -0.25
N ASP A 30 4.81 32.04 -1.09
CA ASP A 30 4.62 33.44 -0.73
C ASP A 30 3.40 33.63 0.19
N GLU A 31 2.37 32.78 0.08
CA GLU A 31 1.27 32.77 1.04
C GLU A 31 1.75 32.38 2.45
N ILE A 32 2.64 31.40 2.53
CA ILE A 32 3.18 30.92 3.78
C ILE A 32 4.01 32.02 4.45
N THR A 33 4.86 32.72 3.70
CA THR A 33 5.66 33.83 4.24
C THR A 33 4.80 35.01 4.69
N ARG A 34 3.77 35.38 3.92
CA ARG A 34 2.84 36.46 4.31
C ARG A 34 2.03 36.16 5.55
N LYS A 35 1.67 34.88 5.76
CA LYS A 35 1.02 34.42 7.01
C LYS A 35 2.00 34.30 8.18
N GLY A 36 3.27 34.69 8.00
CA GLY A 36 4.32 34.63 9.03
C GLY A 36 4.97 33.26 9.19
N GLY A 37 4.71 32.32 8.27
CA GLY A 37 5.32 30.99 8.25
C GLY A 37 6.62 30.96 7.44
N VAL A 38 7.44 29.94 7.68
CA VAL A 38 8.66 29.69 6.89
C VAL A 38 8.38 28.55 5.90
N PRO A 39 8.52 28.78 4.57
CA PRO A 39 8.34 27.73 3.57
C PRO A 39 9.28 26.55 3.80
N LYS A 40 8.75 25.34 3.64
CA LYS A 40 9.49 24.10 3.86
C LYS A 40 10.64 23.96 2.84
N ASN A 41 11.87 23.82 3.34
CA ASN A 41 13.06 23.62 2.51
C ASN A 41 13.26 22.12 2.20
N HIS A 42 12.68 21.68 1.08
CA HIS A 42 12.78 20.29 0.63
C HIS A 42 14.21 19.85 0.31
N PHE A 43 15.08 20.75 -0.16
CA PHE A 43 16.47 20.40 -0.47
C PHE A 43 17.23 19.96 0.79
N ARG A 44 17.05 20.69 1.90
CA ARG A 44 17.66 20.34 3.19
C ARG A 44 17.10 19.03 3.77
N GLU A 45 15.80 18.79 3.62
CA GLU A 45 15.18 17.55 4.08
C GLU A 45 15.60 16.35 3.22
N ASN A 46 15.64 16.50 1.90
CA ASN A 46 16.11 15.46 0.98
C ASN A 46 17.56 15.09 1.26
N GLN A 47 18.45 16.08 1.52
CA GLN A 47 19.83 15.80 1.91
C GLN A 47 19.94 15.00 3.21
N ARG A 48 19.13 15.34 4.23
CA ARG A 48 19.09 14.58 5.48
C ARG A 48 18.60 13.15 5.26
N GLN A 49 17.53 12.98 4.48
CA GLN A 49 16.99 11.65 4.17
C GLN A 49 18.00 10.80 3.40
N LEU A 50 18.73 11.39 2.44
CA LEU A 50 19.77 10.69 1.69
C LEU A 50 20.91 10.22 2.60
N LYS A 51 21.37 11.06 3.53
CA LYS A 51 22.40 10.69 4.53
C LYS A 51 21.94 9.53 5.42
N VAL A 52 20.73 9.61 5.98
CA VAL A 52 20.16 8.53 6.81
C VAL A 52 20.03 7.23 6.02
N LEU A 53 19.65 7.31 4.74
CA LEU A 53 19.55 6.14 3.88
C LEU A 53 20.93 5.51 3.62
N GLN A 54 21.94 6.34 3.33
CA GLN A 54 23.32 5.90 3.13
C GLN A 54 23.89 5.23 4.39
N GLU A 55 23.64 5.80 5.57
CA GLU A 55 24.02 5.21 6.85
C GLU A 55 23.35 3.85 7.09
N LYS A 56 22.04 3.74 6.83
CA LYS A 56 21.31 2.46 6.96
C LYS A 56 21.85 1.40 6.00
N VAL A 57 22.14 1.75 4.75
CA VAL A 57 22.73 0.82 3.78
C VAL A 57 24.13 0.39 4.24
N LYS A 58 24.95 1.31 4.76
CA LYS A 58 26.27 1.00 5.31
C LYS A 58 26.18 0.06 6.52
N GLN A 59 25.28 0.35 7.47
CA GLN A 59 25.04 -0.50 8.64
C GLN A 59 24.57 -1.90 8.24
N LYS A 60 23.65 -2.00 7.28
CA LYS A 60 23.18 -3.28 6.77
C LYS A 60 24.31 -4.08 6.12
N LYS A 61 25.15 -3.43 5.30
CA LYS A 61 26.32 -4.09 4.71
C LYS A 61 27.28 -4.61 5.78
N GLN A 62 27.53 -3.81 6.84
CA GLN A 62 28.37 -4.23 7.96
C GLN A 62 27.75 -5.39 8.74
N SER A 63 26.45 -5.38 9.01
CA SER A 63 25.79 -6.51 9.68
C SER A 63 25.81 -7.77 8.85
N ASP A 64 25.55 -7.67 7.55
CA ASP A 64 25.57 -8.80 6.61
C ASP A 64 26.99 -9.38 6.51
N GLU A 65 28.03 -8.54 6.56
CA GLU A 65 29.44 -8.94 6.55
C GLU A 65 29.85 -9.62 7.86
N LEU A 66 29.43 -9.10 9.02
CA LEU A 66 29.65 -9.74 10.33
C LEU A 66 28.94 -11.10 10.41
N GLU A 67 27.71 -11.19 9.90
CA GLU A 67 26.95 -12.45 9.86
C GLU A 67 27.62 -13.46 8.91
N ALA A 68 28.13 -13.02 7.76
CA ALA A 68 28.90 -13.87 6.85
C ALA A 68 30.20 -14.37 7.49
N GLN A 69 30.90 -13.54 8.27
CA GLN A 69 32.09 -13.96 9.02
C GLN A 69 31.74 -14.98 10.12
N GLN A 70 30.65 -14.78 10.87
CA GLN A 70 30.18 -15.76 11.87
C GLN A 70 29.79 -17.10 11.24
N LYS A 71 29.19 -17.09 10.04
CA LYS A 71 28.87 -18.32 9.30
C LYS A 71 30.15 -19.04 8.85
N LYS A 72 31.19 -18.32 8.43
CA LYS A 72 32.49 -18.91 8.05
C LYS A 72 33.21 -19.56 9.24
N THR A 73 33.26 -18.90 10.41
CA THR A 73 33.90 -19.48 11.60
C THR A 73 33.16 -20.69 12.17
N ARG A 74 31.82 -20.75 12.03
CA ARG A 74 31.03 -21.93 12.37
C ARG A 74 31.26 -23.12 11.43
N ALA A 75 31.56 -22.88 10.16
CA ALA A 75 31.81 -23.95 9.18
C ALA A 75 33.19 -24.61 9.38
N THR A 76 34.21 -23.87 9.78
CA THR A 76 35.57 -24.40 10.01
C THR A 76 35.72 -25.17 11.32
N GLY A 77 34.82 -25.01 12.29
CA GLY A 77 34.85 -25.70 13.58
C GLY A 77 34.50 -27.20 13.57
N SER A 78 34.42 -27.83 12.38
CA SER A 78 34.14 -29.26 12.23
C SER A 78 35.29 -30.08 11.63
N ALA A 79 36.37 -29.42 11.19
CA ALA A 79 37.49 -30.08 10.49
C ALA A 79 38.40 -30.91 11.41
N ASP A 80 38.49 -30.60 12.71
CA ASP A 80 39.41 -31.29 13.63
C ASP A 80 38.91 -32.67 14.09
N LYS A 81 37.68 -33.07 13.74
CA LYS A 81 37.10 -34.36 14.14
C LYS A 81 37.39 -35.51 13.18
N PHE A 82 38.04 -35.24 12.04
CA PHE A 82 38.30 -36.23 10.98
C PHE A 82 39.75 -36.20 10.45
N THR A 83 40.71 -35.77 11.26
CA THR A 83 42.13 -35.76 10.87
C THR A 83 42.80 -37.13 10.92
N HIS A 84 42.16 -38.14 11.55
CA HIS A 84 42.72 -39.47 11.76
C HIS A 84 41.87 -40.60 11.18
N VAL A 85 41.44 -40.46 9.92
CA VAL A 85 40.86 -41.58 9.16
C VAL A 85 41.71 -41.80 7.91
N PRO A 86 42.56 -42.85 7.86
CA PRO A 86 43.38 -43.12 6.69
C PRO A 86 42.51 -43.55 5.51
N SER A 87 42.68 -42.90 4.36
CA SER A 87 41.97 -43.23 3.13
C SER A 87 42.36 -44.62 2.63
N ARG A 88 41.38 -45.52 2.47
CA ARG A 88 41.52 -46.83 1.79
C ARG A 88 41.62 -46.68 0.26
N LEU A 89 42.54 -45.84 -0.21
CA LEU A 89 42.92 -45.75 -1.62
C LEU A 89 44.27 -46.42 -1.82
N TYR A 90 44.33 -47.71 -1.54
CA TYR A 90 45.36 -48.59 -2.06
C TYR A 90 44.62 -49.88 -2.43
N LEU A 91 44.42 -50.09 -3.72
CA LEU A 91 44.39 -51.39 -4.43
C LEU A 91 43.87 -51.13 -5.86
N SER A 92 44.74 -50.65 -6.73
CA SER A 92 44.80 -51.05 -8.15
C SER A 92 45.97 -50.30 -8.81
N THR A 93 47.07 -51.02 -9.00
CA THR A 93 48.16 -50.65 -9.90
C THR A 93 47.83 -51.18 -11.29
N GLY A 94 48.07 -50.36 -12.33
CA GLY A 94 47.85 -50.76 -13.71
C GLY A 94 48.25 -49.71 -14.75
N SER A 95 49.56 -49.49 -14.90
CA SER A 95 50.32 -49.27 -16.15
C SER A 95 49.71 -48.52 -17.36
N ALA A 96 50.50 -47.52 -17.83
CA ALA A 96 50.63 -46.95 -19.19
C ALA A 96 49.45 -46.10 -19.70
N GLY A 97 49.61 -44.94 -20.32
CA GLY A 97 50.76 -44.22 -20.89
C GLY A 97 50.24 -43.44 -22.10
N THR A 98 50.45 -42.12 -22.12
CA THR A 98 50.77 -41.23 -23.26
C THR A 98 50.22 -39.82 -23.08
N ARG A 99 50.95 -38.91 -23.70
CA ARG A 99 51.13 -37.47 -23.48
C ARG A 99 50.41 -36.71 -24.59
N ALA A 100 49.71 -35.62 -24.26
CA ALA A 100 49.58 -34.44 -25.13
C ALA A 100 48.96 -33.23 -24.38
N THR A 101 49.72 -32.15 -24.27
CA THR A 101 49.25 -30.75 -24.28
C THR A 101 49.25 -30.28 -25.76
N PRO A 102 48.74 -29.09 -26.19
CA PRO A 102 48.61 -27.85 -25.43
C PRO A 102 47.47 -26.86 -25.85
N ALA A 103 47.61 -25.61 -25.36
CA ALA A 103 47.10 -24.32 -25.86
C ALA A 103 45.70 -23.88 -25.36
N SER A 104 45.58 -22.88 -24.49
CA SER A 104 45.85 -21.43 -24.65
C SER A 104 44.76 -20.71 -25.44
N ALA A 105 43.91 -19.95 -24.75
CA ALA A 105 43.49 -18.61 -25.16
C ALA A 105 42.75 -17.91 -24.02
N SER A 106 43.45 -16.96 -23.39
CA SER A 106 42.86 -15.87 -22.62
C SER A 106 42.25 -14.86 -23.59
N ALA A 107 41.07 -14.32 -23.29
CA ALA A 107 40.66 -13.01 -23.79
C ALA A 107 39.70 -12.34 -22.79
N LEU A 108 40.22 -11.30 -22.15
CA LEU A 108 39.52 -10.25 -21.41
C LEU A 108 38.81 -9.33 -22.41
N GLY A 109 37.74 -8.63 -22.00
CA GLY A 109 37.34 -7.42 -22.72
C GLY A 109 35.93 -6.86 -22.47
N SER A 110 35.85 -6.00 -21.45
CA SER A 110 35.15 -4.70 -21.47
C SER A 110 33.62 -4.61 -21.29
N ALA A 111 33.25 -3.63 -20.47
CA ALA A 111 31.94 -3.30 -19.90
C ALA A 111 31.21 -2.17 -20.71
N PRO A 112 30.47 -1.21 -20.09
CA PRO A 112 29.02 -1.18 -19.84
C PRO A 112 28.28 0.02 -20.50
N SER A 113 26.94 0.02 -20.56
CA SER A 113 26.05 1.22 -20.53
C SER A 113 24.58 0.79 -20.70
N SER A 114 23.63 1.04 -19.78
CA SER A 114 22.90 2.29 -19.49
C SER A 114 21.42 2.21 -19.93
N GLY A 115 20.50 2.52 -19.01
CA GLY A 115 19.22 3.15 -19.34
C GLY A 115 17.95 2.33 -19.07
N GLY A 116 17.07 2.84 -18.20
CA GLY A 116 15.64 2.49 -18.21
C GLY A 116 15.03 2.17 -16.85
N SER A 117 14.66 3.20 -16.08
CA SER A 117 13.94 3.10 -14.80
C SER A 117 12.45 3.41 -15.00
N THR A 118 11.57 2.53 -14.51
CA THR A 118 10.17 2.88 -14.17
C THR A 118 9.73 2.20 -12.86
N ARG A 119 10.00 2.89 -11.75
CA ARG A 119 9.06 3.28 -10.66
C ARG A 119 7.78 2.45 -10.43
N ALA A 120 7.66 1.85 -9.23
CA ALA A 120 6.50 1.96 -8.30
C ALA A 120 6.78 1.16 -6.99
N LYS A 121 7.21 1.82 -5.91
CA LYS A 121 6.44 2.14 -4.67
C LYS A 121 5.77 0.95 -3.97
N ALA A 122 6.40 0.51 -2.87
CA ALA A 122 5.75 -0.18 -1.75
C ALA A 122 5.49 0.82 -0.59
N PRO A 123 4.32 0.81 0.05
CA PRO A 123 4.11 1.45 1.34
C PRO A 123 4.24 0.45 2.50
N VAL A 124 5.01 0.88 3.50
CA VAL A 124 4.75 0.88 4.96
C VAL A 124 4.04 -0.34 5.57
N LYS A 125 4.78 -1.06 6.44
CA LYS A 125 4.21 -1.93 7.49
C LYS A 125 3.91 -1.10 8.75
N PRO A 126 2.81 -1.38 9.47
CA PRO A 126 2.52 -0.77 10.76
C PRO A 126 3.34 -1.43 11.88
N ASN A 127 3.69 -0.59 12.85
CA ASN A 127 4.43 -0.93 14.06
C ASN A 127 3.42 -1.41 15.12
N PHE A 128 3.54 -2.66 15.60
CA PHE A 128 2.73 -3.15 16.72
C PHE A 128 3.55 -3.06 18.01
N ASN A 129 3.32 -1.98 18.75
CA ASN A 129 3.78 -1.84 20.12
C ASN A 129 2.78 -2.58 21.03
N THR A 130 3.19 -3.69 21.64
CA THR A 130 2.53 -4.20 22.86
C THR A 130 3.19 -3.55 24.06
N SER A 131 2.53 -2.53 24.61
CA SER A 131 2.78 -2.00 25.94
C SER A 131 2.16 -2.89 27.01
N GLY A 132 2.91 -3.13 28.09
CA GLY A 132 2.36 -3.16 29.45
C GLY A 132 1.89 -4.52 29.98
N ARG A 133 2.81 -5.24 30.64
CA ARG A 133 2.46 -5.99 31.85
C ARG A 133 3.56 -5.74 32.88
N ALA A 134 3.10 -5.34 34.06
CA ALA A 134 3.87 -4.78 35.16
C ALA A 134 4.98 -5.69 35.67
N ALA A 135 6.01 -5.03 36.21
CA ALA A 135 7.11 -5.62 36.94
C ALA A 135 6.63 -6.45 38.14
N ALA A 136 7.17 -7.66 38.26
CA ALA A 136 7.25 -8.40 39.52
C ALA A 136 8.73 -8.63 39.83
N PRO A 137 9.20 -8.42 41.06
CA PRO A 137 10.61 -8.58 41.40
C PRO A 137 10.93 -10.07 41.61
N SER A 138 11.50 -10.73 40.60
CA SER A 138 12.06 -12.07 40.80
C SER A 138 13.44 -11.94 41.44
N THR A 139 13.54 -12.52 42.64
CA THR A 139 14.75 -12.78 43.40
C THR A 139 15.89 -13.29 42.52
N LYS A 140 17.08 -12.71 42.71
CA LYS A 140 18.34 -13.24 42.16
C LYS A 140 18.62 -14.60 42.80
N ALA A 141 18.14 -15.68 42.19
CA ALA A 141 18.70 -17.01 42.41
C ALA A 141 19.91 -17.16 41.49
N GLY A 142 21.10 -17.31 42.09
CA GLY A 142 22.33 -17.58 41.37
C GLY A 142 22.21 -18.90 40.61
N MET A 143 22.20 -18.82 39.28
CA MET A 143 22.33 -20.00 38.44
C MET A 143 23.78 -20.47 38.52
N THR A 144 24.03 -21.47 39.35
CA THR A 144 25.29 -22.20 39.37
C THR A 144 25.47 -22.85 37.99
N ARG A 145 26.58 -22.54 37.33
CA ARG A 145 26.95 -23.17 36.07
C ARG A 145 27.42 -24.57 36.41
N SER A 146 26.53 -25.56 36.31
CA SER A 146 26.92 -26.97 36.38
C SER A 146 27.82 -27.26 35.17
N ALA A 147 29.13 -27.26 35.40
CA ALA A 147 30.10 -27.84 34.50
C ALA A 147 29.97 -29.37 34.60
N SER A 148 29.07 -29.95 33.81
CA SER A 148 29.13 -31.37 33.49
C SER A 148 29.87 -31.56 32.18
N SER A 149 31.19 -31.73 32.30
CA SER A 149 31.99 -32.44 31.30
C SER A 149 31.59 -33.91 31.35
N GLY A 150 30.44 -34.22 30.76
CA GLY A 150 29.93 -35.57 30.61
C GLY A 150 30.01 -35.96 29.14
N SER A 151 30.93 -36.87 28.83
CA SER A 151 30.98 -37.60 27.57
C SER A 151 29.63 -38.31 27.35
N ILE A 152 28.79 -37.79 26.46
CA ILE A 152 27.59 -38.48 25.99
C ILE A 152 28.00 -39.36 24.81
N THR A 153 28.55 -40.53 25.13
CA THR A 153 28.48 -41.70 24.25
C THR A 153 27.29 -42.54 24.73
N THR A 154 26.10 -42.08 24.41
CA THR A 154 24.89 -42.89 24.42
C THR A 154 24.17 -42.57 23.13
N GLU A 155 23.83 -43.60 22.36
CA GLU A 155 22.87 -43.60 21.25
C GLU A 155 21.51 -43.10 21.78
N ALA A 156 21.42 -41.81 22.07
CA ALA A 156 20.19 -41.15 22.46
C ALA A 156 19.40 -40.94 21.18
N ALA A 157 18.40 -41.80 20.96
CA ALA A 157 17.44 -41.75 19.88
C ALA A 157 17.13 -40.30 19.50
N VAL A 158 17.66 -39.86 18.35
CA VAL A 158 17.46 -38.49 17.86
C VAL A 158 15.96 -38.30 17.73
N PRO A 159 15.33 -37.33 18.43
CA PRO A 159 13.90 -37.15 18.34
C PRO A 159 13.52 -36.92 16.89
N GLU A 160 12.67 -37.80 16.37
CA GLU A 160 12.24 -37.76 14.97
C GLU A 160 11.67 -36.37 14.66
N ARG A 161 12.32 -35.68 13.72
CA ARG A 161 11.85 -34.37 13.29
C ARG A 161 10.59 -34.59 12.47
N LYS A 162 9.46 -34.05 12.97
CA LYS A 162 8.15 -34.13 12.30
C LYS A 162 8.14 -33.54 10.88
N THR A 163 9.14 -32.75 10.53
CA THR A 163 9.25 -32.05 9.25
C THR A 163 10.60 -32.34 8.63
N ALA A 164 10.56 -32.74 7.35
CA ALA A 164 11.75 -33.02 6.57
C ALA A 164 12.64 -31.76 6.43
N LEU A 165 13.95 -31.98 6.38
CA LEU A 165 14.94 -30.91 6.24
C LEU A 165 14.68 -30.13 4.93
N GLY A 166 14.68 -28.80 5.01
CA GLY A 166 14.41 -27.91 3.87
C GLY A 166 12.93 -27.69 3.56
N LYS A 167 12.00 -28.41 4.20
CA LYS A 167 10.55 -28.15 4.07
C LYS A 167 10.06 -27.28 5.23
N MET A 168 9.17 -26.34 4.94
CA MET A 168 8.52 -25.54 5.98
C MET A 168 7.59 -26.42 6.82
N PRO A 169 7.62 -26.29 8.15
CA PRO A 169 6.64 -26.94 9.00
C PRO A 169 5.19 -26.63 8.65
N LYS A 170 4.31 -27.65 8.75
CA LYS A 170 2.89 -27.57 8.41
C LYS A 170 2.16 -26.40 9.11
N TYR A 171 2.51 -26.12 10.36
CA TYR A 171 1.87 -25.03 11.10
C TYR A 171 2.23 -23.64 10.53
N LEU A 172 3.39 -23.48 9.89
CA LEU A 172 3.77 -22.22 9.24
C LEU A 172 3.09 -22.04 7.89
N THR A 173 2.83 -23.12 7.16
CA THR A 173 2.06 -23.05 5.90
C THR A 173 0.60 -22.74 6.20
N GLN A 174 0.00 -23.46 7.15
CA GLN A 174 -1.36 -23.20 7.63
C GLN A 174 -1.52 -21.77 8.16
N ARG A 175 -0.56 -21.29 8.95
CA ARG A 175 -0.60 -19.91 9.46
C ARG A 175 -0.51 -18.84 8.36
N LYS A 176 0.23 -19.09 7.29
CA LYS A 176 0.26 -18.18 6.12
C LYS A 176 -1.07 -18.17 5.37
N GLU A 177 -1.69 -19.34 5.21
CA GLU A 177 -3.01 -19.49 4.59
C GLU A 177 -4.09 -18.81 5.43
N GLU A 178 -4.06 -18.99 6.75
CA GLU A 178 -4.95 -18.30 7.71
C GLU A 178 -4.85 -16.78 7.55
N TRP A 179 -3.62 -16.23 7.54
CA TRP A 179 -3.42 -14.79 7.35
C TRP A 179 -3.89 -14.29 6.00
N ALA A 180 -3.63 -15.03 4.91
CA ALA A 180 -4.09 -14.66 3.59
C ALA A 180 -5.63 -14.62 3.55
N ARG A 181 -6.29 -15.63 4.11
CA ARG A 181 -7.75 -15.70 4.20
C ARG A 181 -8.34 -14.56 5.04
N GLU A 182 -7.73 -14.24 6.18
CA GLU A 182 -8.19 -13.15 7.05
C GLU A 182 -7.98 -11.78 6.40
N GLU A 183 -6.89 -11.59 5.64
CA GLU A 183 -6.63 -10.35 4.88
C GLU A 183 -7.61 -10.18 3.72
N GLU A 184 -7.94 -11.27 3.00
CA GLU A 184 -8.98 -11.27 1.98
C GLU A 184 -10.36 -10.96 2.57
N GLU A 185 -10.73 -11.57 3.69
CA GLU A 185 -12.00 -11.30 4.37
C GLU A 185 -12.08 -9.85 4.87
N LYS A 186 -10.99 -9.32 5.44
CA LYS A 186 -10.90 -7.90 5.82
C LYS A 186 -11.04 -6.99 4.62
N ARG A 187 -10.42 -7.33 3.48
CA ARG A 187 -10.55 -6.56 2.24
C ARG A 187 -11.99 -6.59 1.71
N GLN A 188 -12.65 -7.74 1.73
CA GLN A 188 -14.06 -7.86 1.33
C GLN A 188 -14.96 -7.02 2.24
N ARG A 189 -14.81 -7.13 3.56
CA ARG A 189 -15.55 -6.31 4.53
C ARG A 189 -15.28 -4.82 4.35
N GLN A 190 -14.05 -4.43 4.03
CA GLN A 190 -13.72 -3.04 3.72
C GLN A 190 -14.40 -2.57 2.44
N ILE A 191 -14.41 -3.38 1.38
CA ILE A 191 -15.13 -3.06 0.14
C ILE A 191 -16.62 -2.93 0.43
N GLU A 192 -17.22 -3.86 1.18
CA GLU A 192 -18.64 -3.80 1.57
C GLU A 192 -18.95 -2.54 2.40
N GLN A 193 -18.09 -2.20 3.37
CA GLN A 193 -18.24 -0.98 4.18
C GLN A 193 -18.01 0.30 3.38
N GLU A 194 -17.03 0.33 2.48
CA GLU A 194 -16.75 1.48 1.60
C GLU A 194 -17.84 1.64 0.53
N THR A 195 -18.47 0.52 0.13
CA THR A 195 -19.63 0.50 -0.77
C THR A 195 -20.88 1.11 -0.12
N TRP A 196 -20.94 1.21 1.20
CA TRP A 196 -22.05 1.83 1.91
C TRP A 196 -21.65 3.21 2.43
N PRO A 197 -22.11 4.30 1.79
CA PRO A 197 -21.93 5.63 2.36
C PRO A 197 -22.57 5.68 3.75
N PRO A 198 -21.87 6.18 4.79
CA PRO A 198 -22.40 6.25 6.14
C PRO A 198 -23.69 7.10 6.18
N GLY A 199 -24.72 6.60 6.86
CA GLY A 199 -26.02 7.28 6.96
C GLY A 199 -27.00 6.99 5.82
N THR A 200 -26.69 6.02 4.94
CA THR A 200 -27.57 5.59 3.86
C THR A 200 -28.15 4.18 4.10
N VAL A 201 -29.33 3.92 3.53
CA VAL A 201 -30.07 2.65 3.62
C VAL A 201 -30.36 2.16 2.19
N PRO A 202 -30.14 0.87 1.88
CA PRO A 202 -30.49 0.34 0.55
C PRO A 202 -32.00 0.36 0.34
N VAL A 203 -32.42 0.78 -0.87
CA VAL A 203 -33.80 0.71 -1.31
C VAL A 203 -34.15 -0.74 -1.65
N PRO A 204 -35.27 -1.30 -1.13
CA PRO A 204 -35.76 -2.61 -1.53
C PRO A 204 -35.96 -2.71 -3.04
N GLU A 205 -35.76 -3.90 -3.59
CA GLU A 205 -35.82 -4.09 -5.04
C GLU A 205 -37.22 -3.81 -5.62
N GLU A 206 -38.29 -4.19 -4.91
CA GLU A 206 -39.67 -3.95 -5.35
C GLU A 206 -39.97 -2.44 -5.47
N GLU A 207 -39.58 -1.66 -4.46
CA GLU A 207 -39.74 -0.21 -4.43
C GLU A 207 -38.89 0.48 -5.52
N ARG A 208 -37.65 -0.01 -5.72
CA ARG A 208 -36.76 0.43 -6.80
C ARG A 208 -37.40 0.24 -8.17
N LEU A 209 -37.91 -0.96 -8.44
CA LEU A 209 -38.54 -1.29 -9.73
C LEU A 209 -39.84 -0.50 -9.96
N SER A 210 -40.67 -0.34 -8.92
CA SER A 210 -41.87 0.48 -8.96
C SER A 210 -41.55 1.94 -9.32
N THR A 211 -40.54 2.52 -8.68
CA THR A 211 -40.07 3.89 -8.94
C THR A 211 -39.51 4.02 -10.35
N LEU A 212 -38.69 3.06 -10.80
CA LEU A 212 -38.14 3.04 -12.15
C LEU A 212 -39.25 2.97 -13.21
N ALA A 213 -40.25 2.11 -13.01
CA ALA A 213 -41.38 2.00 -13.92
C ALA A 213 -42.17 3.32 -14.00
N TYR A 214 -42.41 3.97 -12.86
CA TYR A 214 -43.06 5.29 -12.81
C TYR A 214 -42.25 6.36 -13.57
N LEU A 215 -40.94 6.43 -13.34
CA LEU A 215 -40.06 7.38 -14.03
C LEU A 215 -40.06 7.16 -15.55
N GLN A 216 -40.02 5.91 -16.00
CA GLN A 216 -40.10 5.57 -17.43
C GLN A 216 -41.45 5.95 -18.05
N GLN A 217 -42.55 5.78 -17.34
CA GLN A 217 -43.88 6.22 -17.82
C GLN A 217 -43.94 7.74 -17.94
N SER A 218 -43.43 8.45 -16.93
CA SER A 218 -43.35 9.91 -16.93
C SER A 218 -42.46 10.44 -18.07
N GLN A 219 -41.30 9.81 -18.30
CA GLN A 219 -40.39 10.12 -19.42
C GLN A 219 -41.12 10.01 -20.75
N LYS A 220 -41.85 8.91 -21.00
CA LYS A 220 -42.65 8.73 -22.22
C LYS A 220 -43.69 9.83 -22.39
N ALA A 221 -44.38 10.23 -21.32
CA ALA A 221 -45.36 11.30 -21.36
C ALA A 221 -44.72 12.66 -21.72
N LEU A 222 -43.56 12.99 -21.15
CA LEU A 222 -42.83 14.22 -21.45
C LEU A 222 -42.25 14.22 -22.86
N LEU A 223 -41.78 13.09 -23.37
CA LEU A 223 -41.33 12.97 -24.76
C LEU A 223 -42.49 13.18 -25.75
N LEU A 224 -43.67 12.63 -25.45
CA LEU A 224 -44.88 12.91 -26.22
C LEU A 224 -45.26 14.39 -26.15
N GLU A 225 -45.14 15.04 -24.99
CA GLU A 225 -45.35 16.48 -24.88
C GLU A 225 -44.33 17.29 -25.70
N LEU A 226 -43.05 16.90 -25.65
CA LEU A 226 -41.98 17.54 -26.41
C LEU A 226 -42.24 17.45 -27.92
N SER A 227 -42.76 16.32 -28.39
CA SER A 227 -43.11 16.09 -29.81
C SER A 227 -44.23 17.00 -30.33
N ARG A 228 -45.04 17.61 -29.44
CA ARG A 228 -46.11 18.54 -29.82
C ARG A 228 -45.60 19.95 -30.14
N PHE A 229 -44.37 20.27 -29.76
CA PHE A 229 -43.79 21.58 -30.09
C PHE A 229 -43.39 21.63 -31.58
N PRO A 230 -43.53 22.79 -32.24
CA PRO A 230 -43.05 22.95 -33.61
C PRO A 230 -41.53 22.77 -33.66
N ILE A 231 -41.03 22.23 -34.77
CA ILE A 231 -39.60 21.99 -35.02
C ILE A 231 -38.81 23.30 -34.86
N THR A 232 -39.34 24.40 -35.40
CA THR A 232 -38.77 25.75 -35.25
C THR A 232 -39.57 26.55 -34.22
N LEU A 233 -39.03 26.70 -33.01
CA LEU A 233 -39.61 27.54 -31.98
C LEU A 233 -38.77 28.81 -31.80
N GLN A 234 -39.33 29.96 -32.16
CA GLN A 234 -38.64 31.24 -32.08
C GLN A 234 -38.69 31.82 -30.66
N PRO A 235 -37.61 32.48 -30.17
CA PRO A 235 -37.57 33.11 -28.83
C PRO A 235 -38.59 34.24 -28.63
N SER A 236 -39.15 34.78 -29.71
CA SER A 236 -40.20 35.81 -29.67
C SER A 236 -41.49 35.31 -29.02
N ASN A 237 -41.78 34.00 -29.10
CA ASN A 237 -42.88 33.40 -28.35
C ASN A 237 -42.41 32.93 -26.97
N VAL A 238 -42.19 33.91 -26.09
CA VAL A 238 -41.61 33.71 -24.75
C VAL A 238 -42.35 32.63 -23.95
N GLN A 239 -43.68 32.59 -24.02
CA GLN A 239 -44.48 31.61 -23.26
C GLN A 239 -44.26 30.17 -23.73
N ARG A 240 -44.36 29.91 -25.05
CA ARG A 240 -44.12 28.57 -25.59
C ARG A 240 -42.67 28.13 -25.40
N TYR A 241 -41.73 29.06 -25.54
CA TYR A 241 -40.31 28.80 -25.32
C TYR A 241 -40.04 28.36 -23.87
N LYS A 242 -40.56 29.11 -22.87
CA LYS A 242 -40.46 28.74 -21.46
C LYS A 242 -41.10 27.38 -21.17
N ARG A 243 -42.30 27.12 -21.68
CA ARG A 243 -42.97 25.83 -21.47
C ARG A 243 -42.15 24.66 -22.02
N LYS A 244 -41.51 24.81 -23.18
CA LYS A 244 -40.60 23.81 -23.75
C LYS A 244 -39.38 23.59 -22.83
N GLN A 245 -38.76 24.66 -22.35
CA GLN A 245 -37.62 24.56 -21.42
C GLN A 245 -38.00 23.83 -20.12
N GLU A 246 -39.19 24.10 -19.56
CA GLU A 246 -39.68 23.38 -18.37
C GLU A 246 -39.89 21.88 -18.64
N VAL A 247 -40.36 21.49 -19.84
CA VAL A 247 -40.47 20.07 -20.22
C VAL A 247 -39.08 19.44 -20.31
N GLU A 248 -38.12 20.12 -20.93
CA GLU A 248 -36.73 19.65 -21.06
C GLU A 248 -36.00 19.58 -19.71
N GLU A 249 -36.27 20.51 -18.79
CA GLU A 249 -35.76 20.47 -17.42
C GLU A 249 -36.30 19.27 -16.65
N LYS A 250 -37.62 19.06 -16.67
CA LYS A 250 -38.25 17.89 -16.05
C LYS A 250 -37.75 16.58 -16.67
N LEU A 251 -37.54 16.55 -17.99
CA LEU A 251 -36.99 15.40 -18.67
C LEU A 251 -35.57 15.10 -18.16
N ARG A 252 -34.70 16.11 -18.05
CA ARG A 252 -33.36 15.98 -17.47
C ARG A 252 -33.37 15.51 -16.02
N GLU A 253 -34.34 15.95 -15.22
CA GLU A 253 -34.51 15.49 -13.83
C GLU A 253 -34.92 14.00 -13.78
N ILE A 254 -35.87 13.60 -14.60
CA ILE A 254 -36.33 12.21 -14.69
C ILE A 254 -35.22 11.29 -15.22
N GLU A 255 -34.46 11.73 -16.22
CA GLU A 255 -33.31 10.97 -16.75
C GLU A 255 -32.26 10.71 -15.67
N LYS A 256 -31.91 11.74 -14.87
CA LYS A 256 -31.04 11.54 -13.70
C LYS A 256 -31.63 10.54 -12.71
N GLY A 257 -32.95 10.59 -12.50
CA GLY A 257 -33.67 9.62 -11.68
C GLY A 257 -33.55 8.20 -12.24
N ILE A 258 -33.81 8.01 -13.53
CA ILE A 258 -33.71 6.71 -14.20
C ILE A 258 -32.28 6.18 -14.11
N ASP A 259 -31.27 7.02 -14.34
CA ASP A 259 -29.86 6.63 -14.21
C ASP A 259 -29.57 6.06 -12.82
N VAL A 260 -30.06 6.71 -11.76
CA VAL A 260 -29.90 6.23 -10.38
C VAL A 260 -30.67 4.93 -10.15
N TYR A 261 -31.96 4.87 -10.50
CA TYR A 261 -32.80 3.71 -10.22
C TYR A 261 -32.58 2.52 -11.17
N SER A 262 -31.89 2.72 -12.29
CA SER A 262 -31.47 1.65 -13.21
C SER A 262 -30.37 0.77 -12.62
N GLN A 263 -29.63 1.28 -11.63
CA GLN A 263 -28.59 0.54 -10.92
C GLN A 263 -29.22 -0.59 -10.10
N GLU A 264 -28.53 -1.72 -10.00
CA GLU A 264 -28.98 -2.89 -9.22
C GLU A 264 -29.20 -2.54 -7.74
N ARG A 265 -28.35 -1.69 -7.17
CA ARG A 265 -28.38 -1.27 -5.78
C ARG A 265 -28.47 0.24 -5.68
N VAL A 266 -29.55 0.74 -5.07
CA VAL A 266 -29.79 2.16 -4.84
C VAL A 266 -29.79 2.41 -3.34
N PHE A 267 -29.21 3.52 -2.90
CA PHE A 267 -29.17 3.89 -1.49
C PHE A 267 -29.89 5.22 -1.30
N MET A 268 -30.68 5.32 -0.25
CA MET A 268 -31.36 6.54 0.18
C MET A 268 -30.78 7.03 1.49
N THR A 269 -30.68 8.36 1.66
CA THR A 269 -30.25 8.96 2.93
C THR A 269 -31.34 8.76 3.97
N LYS A 270 -30.99 8.21 5.12
CA LYS A 270 -31.93 8.07 6.23
C LYS A 270 -32.21 9.46 6.81
N MET A 271 -33.46 9.92 6.68
CA MET A 271 -33.97 11.14 7.32
C MET A 271 -34.09 10.96 8.83
#